data_AF-A0A0E0BKK8-F1
#
_entry.id   AF-A0A0E0BKK8-F1
#
_cell.length_a   1.000
_cell.length_b   1.000
_cell.length_c   1.000
_cell.angle_alpha   90.00
_cell.angle_beta   90.00
_cell.angle_gamma   90.00
#
_symmetry.space_group_name_H-M   'P 1'
#
loop_
_entity.id
_entity.type
_entity.pdbx_description
1 polymer ?
#
loop_
_entity_poly.entity_id
_entity_poly.type
_entity_poly.pdbx_seq_one_letter_code
_entity_poly.pdbx_strand_id
1 'polypeptide(L)'
;MHACEGDAVTKLTNEKVPYFNAPIYLQNKTQIGKVDEIFGPINESLFSIKMLEGIIATSYSEGDKFYIDPMKLLPLSRFLPQPKGQSQGGGRGGGRGGGGRGGGRGRGGGGFRGRGAPRGRGGPRGGGRGFRGRGRF
;
A
#
# COMPACT_ATOMS: atom_id res chain seq x y z
N MET A 1 17.81 -13.49 24.91
CA MET A 1 16.81 -12.40 25.01
C MET A 1 17.32 -11.48 26.10
N HIS A 2 17.36 -10.18 25.86
CA HIS A 2 18.00 -9.24 26.78
C HIS A 2 17.07 -8.07 27.06
N ALA A 3 16.90 -7.71 28.33
CA ALA A 3 16.11 -6.54 28.72
C ALA A 3 17.01 -5.30 28.72
N CYS A 4 16.65 -4.27 27.96
CA CYS A 4 17.35 -2.98 27.90
C CYS A 4 16.36 -1.86 28.15
N GLU A 5 16.55 -1.09 29.23
CA GLU A 5 15.76 0.13 29.53
C GLU A 5 14.22 -0.08 29.57
N GLY A 6 13.77 -1.32 29.82
CA GLY A 6 12.34 -1.69 29.83
C GLY A 6 11.86 -2.37 28.54
N ASP A 7 12.64 -2.33 27.48
CA ASP A 7 12.38 -3.02 26.23
C ASP A 7 13.00 -4.43 26.22
N ALA A 8 12.42 -5.33 25.43
CA ALA A 8 12.98 -6.65 25.18
C ALA A 8 13.71 -6.68 23.83
N VAL A 9 15.00 -7.02 23.87
CA VAL A 9 15.82 -7.26 22.68
C VAL A 9 15.89 -8.76 22.41
N THR A 10 15.55 -9.16 21.19
CA THR A 10 15.57 -10.58 20.79
C THR A 10 16.06 -10.77 19.36
N LYS A 11 16.61 -11.95 19.09
CA LYS A 11 17.12 -12.34 17.77
C LYS A 11 15.97 -12.78 16.88
N LEU A 12 15.97 -12.30 15.64
CA LEU A 12 15.03 -12.76 14.62
C LEU A 12 15.39 -14.19 14.20
N THR A 13 14.43 -15.10 14.32
CA THR A 13 14.56 -16.51 13.89
C THR A 13 13.87 -16.78 12.55
N ASN A 14 13.20 -15.78 11.98
CA ASN A 14 12.45 -15.87 10.73
C ASN A 14 13.24 -15.24 9.57
N GLU A 15 13.10 -15.78 8.36
CA GLU A 15 13.72 -15.21 7.16
C GLU A 15 13.13 -13.85 6.76
N LYS A 16 11.89 -13.57 7.20
CA LYS A 16 11.18 -12.32 6.89
C LYS A 16 11.36 -11.30 8.01
N VAL A 17 11.45 -10.04 7.62
CA VAL A 17 11.64 -8.90 8.52
C VAL A 17 10.29 -8.43 9.05
N PRO A 18 10.11 -8.22 10.37
CA PRO A 18 8.85 -7.74 10.91
C PRO A 18 8.54 -6.29 10.48
N TYR A 19 7.26 -5.92 10.43
CA TYR A 19 6.86 -4.52 10.28
C TYR A 19 7.20 -3.74 11.56
N PHE A 20 7.61 -2.47 11.39
CA PHE A 20 7.67 -1.53 12.49
C PHE A 20 6.29 -1.35 13.14
N ASN A 21 6.26 -1.18 14.47
CA ASN A 21 5.04 -1.09 15.28
C ASN A 21 4.10 -2.30 15.17
N ALA A 22 4.55 -3.44 14.63
CA ALA A 22 3.73 -4.64 14.59
C ALA A 22 3.55 -5.21 16.01
N PRO A 23 2.33 -5.65 16.38
CA PRO A 23 2.10 -6.30 17.66
C PRO A 23 2.89 -7.60 17.79
N ILE A 24 3.43 -7.83 19.00
CA ILE A 24 4.13 -9.05 19.37
C ILE A 24 3.31 -9.79 20.42
N TYR A 25 3.27 -11.11 20.28
CA TYR A 25 2.41 -12.01 21.04
C TYR A 25 3.20 -13.14 21.69
N LEU A 26 2.64 -13.72 22.74
CA LEU A 26 3.03 -15.03 23.24
C LEU A 26 2.30 -16.13 22.46
N GLN A 27 2.65 -17.40 22.71
CA GLN A 27 2.04 -18.56 22.04
C GLN A 27 0.52 -18.62 22.25
N ASN A 28 0.04 -18.16 23.40
CA ASN A 28 -1.38 -18.06 23.74
C ASN A 28 -2.10 -16.87 23.06
N LYS A 29 -1.42 -16.15 22.16
CA LYS A 29 -1.90 -14.94 21.46
C LYS A 29 -2.13 -13.73 22.38
N THR A 30 -1.63 -13.76 23.62
CA THR A 30 -1.60 -12.56 24.46
C THR A 30 -0.58 -11.58 23.89
N GLN A 31 -1.04 -10.36 23.59
CA GLN A 31 -0.16 -9.30 23.14
C GLN A 31 0.70 -8.82 24.30
N ILE A 32 2.01 -8.68 24.06
CA ILE A 32 2.97 -8.25 25.08
C ILE A 32 3.62 -6.89 24.78
N GLY A 33 3.56 -6.47 23.53
CA GLY A 33 4.31 -5.32 23.07
C GLY A 33 4.13 -5.11 21.58
N LYS A 34 5.01 -4.29 21.03
CA LYS A 34 5.13 -4.05 19.60
C LYS A 34 6.59 -3.87 19.21
N VAL A 35 6.92 -4.16 17.96
CA VAL A 35 8.27 -3.92 17.41
C VAL A 35 8.56 -2.42 17.39
N ASP A 36 9.70 -1.99 17.91
CA ASP A 36 10.14 -0.59 17.86
C ASP A 36 11.29 -0.43 16.86
N GLU A 37 12.41 -1.11 17.10
CA GLU A 37 13.61 -1.01 16.26
C GLU A 37 14.04 -2.37 15.71
N ILE A 38 14.64 -2.36 14.52
CA ILE A 38 15.23 -3.53 13.86
C ILE A 38 16.66 -3.15 13.49
N PHE A 39 17.62 -3.92 13.98
CA PHE A 39 19.05 -3.61 13.86
C PHE A 39 19.89 -4.88 13.76
N GLY A 40 21.21 -4.72 13.67
CA GLY A 40 22.13 -5.82 13.45
C GLY A 40 22.27 -6.20 11.98
N PRO A 41 23.16 -7.16 11.68
CA PRO A 41 23.42 -7.57 10.30
C PRO A 41 22.26 -8.39 9.75
N ILE A 42 22.13 -8.45 8.42
CA ILE A 42 21.00 -9.10 7.73
C ILE A 42 20.89 -10.61 8.06
N ASN A 43 22.01 -11.27 8.33
CA ASN A 43 22.07 -12.68 8.71
C ASN A 43 21.70 -12.93 10.19
N GLU A 44 21.86 -11.93 11.05
CA GLU A 44 21.63 -12.03 12.50
C GLU A 44 20.89 -10.81 13.03
N SER A 45 19.78 -10.47 12.37
CA SER A 45 19.02 -9.29 12.75
C SER A 45 18.42 -9.45 14.15
N LEU A 46 18.48 -8.37 14.90
CA LEU A 46 17.92 -8.19 16.23
C LEU A 46 16.76 -7.20 16.13
N PHE A 47 15.83 -7.29 17.06
CA PHE A 47 14.79 -6.28 17.18
C PHE A 47 14.48 -5.99 18.65
N SER A 48 14.09 -4.75 18.92
CA SER A 48 13.54 -4.32 20.20
C SER A 48 12.02 -4.40 20.18
N ILE A 49 11.46 -4.80 21.31
CA ILE A 49 10.04 -4.85 21.57
C ILE A 49 9.76 -3.81 22.65
N LYS A 50 8.97 -2.81 22.28
CA LYS A 50 8.37 -1.88 23.22
C LYS A 50 7.27 -2.60 23.98
N MET A 51 7.51 -2.84 25.27
CA MET A 51 6.58 -3.57 26.12
C MET A 51 5.31 -2.76 26.38
N LEU A 52 4.18 -3.45 26.52
CA LEU A 52 2.94 -2.85 27.00
C LEU A 52 3.02 -2.56 28.50
N GLU A 53 2.15 -1.65 28.96
CA GLU A 53 2.04 -1.33 30.38
C GLU A 53 1.74 -2.58 31.21
N GLY A 54 2.45 -2.72 32.34
CA GLY A 54 2.34 -3.88 33.23
C GLY A 54 3.12 -5.12 32.79
N ILE A 55 3.79 -5.08 31.63
CA ILE A 55 4.63 -6.18 31.14
C ILE A 55 6.09 -5.81 31.30
N ILE A 56 6.83 -6.64 32.03
CA ILE A 56 8.22 -6.36 32.39
C ILE A 56 9.12 -7.25 31.54
N ALA A 57 10.06 -6.64 30.79
CA ALA A 57 11.00 -7.38 29.96
C ALA A 57 11.84 -8.39 30.77
N THR A 58 12.25 -8.07 31.98
CA THR A 58 13.04 -8.97 32.84
C THR A 58 12.28 -10.22 33.31
N SER A 59 10.96 -10.32 33.08
CA SER A 59 10.18 -11.51 33.41
C SER A 59 10.38 -12.67 32.44
N TYR A 60 10.94 -12.39 31.24
CA TYR A 60 11.23 -13.40 30.24
C TYR A 60 12.70 -13.81 30.28
N SER A 61 12.97 -15.05 29.90
CA SER A 61 14.28 -15.68 29.93
C SER A 61 14.81 -15.97 28.53
N GLU A 62 16.10 -16.29 28.45
CA GLU A 62 16.66 -16.78 27.19
C GLU A 62 15.99 -18.09 26.75
N GLY A 63 15.52 -18.13 25.50
CA GLY A 63 14.78 -19.26 24.95
C GLY A 63 13.28 -19.02 24.82
N ASP A 64 12.72 -18.00 25.50
CA ASP A 64 11.32 -17.63 25.33
C ASP A 64 11.04 -17.18 23.89
N LYS A 65 9.94 -17.69 23.34
CA LYS A 65 9.54 -17.43 21.96
C LYS A 65 8.43 -16.41 21.91
N PHE A 66 8.66 -15.39 21.10
CA PHE A 66 7.67 -14.38 20.75
C PHE A 66 7.18 -14.61 19.33
N TYR A 67 5.92 -14.26 19.10
CA TYR A 67 5.21 -14.53 17.87
C TYR A 67 4.67 -13.23 17.28
N ILE A 68 4.56 -13.20 15.96
CA ILE A 68 4.01 -12.09 15.18
C ILE A 68 3.04 -12.66 14.15
N ASP A 69 2.04 -11.86 13.78
CA ASP A 69 1.15 -12.18 12.67
C ASP A 69 1.98 -12.38 11.37
N PRO A 70 1.84 -13.52 10.66
CA PRO A 70 2.50 -13.75 9.39
C PRO A 70 2.25 -12.68 8.32
N MET A 71 1.12 -11.97 8.39
CA MET A 71 0.78 -10.86 7.50
C MET A 71 1.55 -9.56 7.83
N LYS A 72 2.20 -9.51 8.99
CA LYS A 72 3.05 -8.40 9.46
C LYS A 72 4.54 -8.71 9.28
N LEU A 73 4.86 -9.50 8.26
CA LEU A 73 6.22 -9.82 7.84
C LEU A 73 6.49 -9.32 6.42
N LEU A 74 7.67 -8.74 6.20
CA LEU A 74 8.18 -8.23 4.93
C LEU A 74 9.22 -9.19 4.36
N PRO A 75 9.19 -9.51 3.06
CA PRO A 75 10.23 -10.32 2.45
C PRO A 75 11.57 -9.56 2.45
N LEU A 76 12.66 -10.27 2.74
CA LEU A 76 14.01 -9.71 2.81
C LEU A 76 14.42 -8.91 1.56
N SER A 77 13.91 -9.33 0.39
CA SER A 77 14.16 -8.64 -0.88
C SER A 77 13.77 -7.17 -0.86
N ARG A 78 12.84 -6.73 0.00
CA ARG A 78 12.50 -5.31 0.17
C ARG A 78 13.66 -4.46 0.68
N PHE A 79 14.64 -5.08 1.34
CA PHE A 79 15.79 -4.42 1.96
C PHE A 79 17.10 -4.66 1.20
N LEU A 80 17.09 -5.51 0.17
CA LEU A 80 18.24 -5.75 -0.71
C LEU A 80 18.15 -4.92 -1.99
N PRO A 81 19.30 -4.51 -2.58
CA PRO A 81 19.31 -3.87 -3.89
C PRO A 81 18.61 -4.75 -4.91
N GLN A 82 17.59 -4.21 -5.57
CA GLN A 82 16.89 -4.93 -6.61
C GLN A 82 17.75 -4.96 -7.87
N PRO A 83 17.86 -6.10 -8.57
CA PRO A 83 18.45 -6.13 -9.90
C PRO A 83 17.68 -5.19 -10.81
N LYS A 84 18.40 -4.41 -11.62
CA LYS A 84 17.81 -3.40 -12.51
C LYS A 84 16.73 -4.04 -13.39
N GLY A 85 15.49 -3.58 -13.26
CA GLY A 85 14.36 -3.99 -14.10
C GLY A 85 13.21 -4.71 -13.39
N GLN A 86 13.34 -5.11 -12.13
CA GLN A 86 12.19 -5.62 -11.36
C GLN A 86 11.41 -4.46 -10.71
N SER A 87 10.24 -4.15 -11.26
CA SER A 87 9.27 -3.25 -10.62
C SER A 87 8.81 -3.87 -9.29
N GLN A 88 8.82 -3.08 -8.23
CA GLN A 88 8.33 -3.48 -6.91
C GLN A 88 6.83 -3.84 -7.02
N GLY A 89 6.52 -5.13 -7.07
CA GLY A 89 5.16 -5.64 -7.21
C GLY A 89 4.32 -5.37 -5.97
N GLY A 90 3.76 -4.16 -5.89
CA GLY A 90 2.66 -3.80 -5.01
C GLY A 90 1.39 -3.73 -5.85
N GLY A 91 0.67 -4.85 -5.98
CA GLY A 91 -0.62 -4.88 -6.63
C GLY A 91 -1.66 -4.08 -5.83
N ARG A 92 -1.83 -2.79 -6.17
CA ARG A 92 -3.06 -2.01 -5.97
C ARG A 92 -3.17 -0.94 -7.06
N GLY A 93 -3.72 -1.35 -8.19
CA GLY A 93 -4.10 -0.48 -9.30
C GLY A 93 -4.83 -1.34 -10.32
N GLY A 94 -6.13 -1.50 -10.11
CA GLY A 94 -6.97 -2.43 -10.84
C GLY A 94 -6.88 -2.28 -12.36
N GLY A 95 -7.09 -3.41 -13.04
CA GLY A 95 -7.36 -3.43 -14.46
C GLY A 95 -8.39 -2.37 -14.83
N ARG A 96 -7.96 -1.39 -15.62
CA ARG A 96 -8.84 -0.58 -16.45
C ARG A 96 -8.24 -0.64 -17.83
N GLY A 97 -8.98 -1.29 -18.72
CA GLY A 97 -8.69 -1.29 -20.14
C GLY A 97 -8.40 0.12 -20.62
N GLY A 98 -7.27 0.27 -21.28
CA GLY A 98 -6.98 1.37 -22.19
C GLY A 98 -6.73 0.76 -23.55
N GLY A 99 -7.82 0.42 -24.24
CA GLY A 99 -7.77 -0.06 -25.61
C GLY A 99 -7.08 0.96 -26.52
N GLY A 100 -6.25 0.43 -27.41
CA GLY A 100 -6.02 0.97 -28.76
C GLY A 100 -5.51 2.40 -28.87
N ARG A 101 -4.19 2.58 -28.85
CA ARG A 101 -3.52 3.67 -29.59
C ARG A 101 -2.27 3.14 -30.28
N GLY A 102 -2.50 2.45 -31.40
CA GLY A 102 -1.46 1.90 -32.26
C GLY A 102 -2.00 1.61 -33.65
N GLY A 103 -2.77 2.53 -34.22
CA GLY A 103 -3.32 2.41 -35.57
C GLY A 103 -2.57 3.31 -36.55
N GLY A 104 -1.72 2.68 -37.38
CA GLY A 104 -1.48 3.07 -38.77
C GLY A 104 -0.77 4.40 -39.05
N ARG A 105 0.57 4.35 -39.14
CA ARG A 105 1.32 5.23 -40.05
C ARG A 105 1.29 4.58 -41.44
N GLY A 106 0.45 5.09 -42.33
CA GLY A 106 0.38 4.67 -43.73
C GLY A 106 -0.13 5.82 -44.60
N ARG A 107 0.77 6.35 -45.42
CA ARG A 107 0.56 7.45 -46.39
C ARG A 107 -0.40 7.06 -47.52
N GLY A 108 -1.08 8.08 -48.07
CA GLY A 108 -1.76 8.07 -49.36
C GLY A 108 -3.22 8.48 -49.21
N GLY A 109 -3.71 9.65 -49.61
CA GLY A 109 -3.30 10.48 -50.75
C GLY A 109 -4.43 10.46 -51.80
N GLY A 110 -5.36 11.41 -51.70
CA GLY A 110 -6.18 11.92 -52.80
C GLY A 110 -7.22 11.00 -53.45
N GLY A 111 -8.51 11.28 -53.20
CA GLY A 111 -9.62 10.67 -53.94
C GLY A 111 -10.91 11.49 -53.84
N PHE A 112 -11.09 12.43 -54.76
CA PHE A 112 -12.32 13.19 -54.98
C PHE A 112 -13.50 12.27 -55.37
N ARG A 113 -14.72 12.56 -54.88
CA ARG A 113 -15.98 12.72 -55.67
C ARG A 113 -17.27 12.63 -54.81
N GLY A 114 -18.16 13.61 -54.99
CA GLY A 114 -19.63 13.49 -54.79
C GLY A 114 -20.19 14.26 -53.58
N ARG A 115 -20.51 15.56 -53.66
CA ARG A 115 -21.69 16.22 -54.28
C ARG A 115 -23.02 15.95 -53.53
N GLY A 116 -23.44 16.89 -52.65
CA GLY A 116 -24.79 16.85 -52.06
C GLY A 116 -25.11 17.91 -50.97
N ALA A 117 -25.38 19.15 -51.41
CA ALA A 117 -26.19 20.27 -50.86
C ALA A 117 -26.34 20.58 -49.33
N PRO A 118 -26.30 21.89 -48.95
CA PRO A 118 -26.68 22.39 -47.63
C PRO A 118 -28.15 22.88 -47.59
N ARG A 119 -28.91 22.50 -46.56
CA ARG A 119 -30.21 23.11 -46.19
C ARG A 119 -30.23 23.18 -44.66
N GLY A 120 -30.01 24.35 -44.04
CA GLY A 120 -31.04 25.37 -43.77
C GLY A 120 -31.82 24.98 -42.50
N ARG A 121 -32.21 25.81 -41.53
CA ARG A 121 -32.34 27.27 -41.40
C ARG A 121 -32.98 27.52 -40.02
N GLY A 122 -32.44 28.49 -39.24
CA GLY A 122 -33.15 29.23 -38.17
C GLY A 122 -33.41 28.46 -36.86
N GLY A 123 -33.29 29.02 -35.65
CA GLY A 123 -33.09 30.37 -35.14
C GLY A 123 -33.52 30.38 -33.65
N PRO A 124 -33.01 31.28 -32.78
CA PRO A 124 -33.19 31.24 -31.34
C PRO A 124 -34.43 32.04 -30.88
N ARG A 125 -35.13 31.58 -29.83
CA ARG A 125 -36.20 32.29 -29.08
C ARG A 125 -36.51 31.40 -27.86
N GLY A 126 -36.41 31.80 -26.60
CA GLY A 126 -36.65 33.10 -26.00
C GLY A 126 -37.75 32.94 -24.93
N GLY A 127 -37.55 33.52 -23.74
CA GLY A 127 -38.56 33.73 -22.71
C GLY A 127 -38.71 32.57 -21.71
N GLY A 128 -38.91 32.77 -20.41
CA GLY A 128 -39.14 33.94 -19.56
C GLY A 128 -38.88 33.53 -18.11
N ARG A 129 -38.37 34.43 -17.25
CA ARG A 129 -39.15 35.18 -16.25
C ARG A 129 -40.08 34.31 -15.39
N GLY A 130 -39.86 34.31 -14.08
CA GLY A 130 -40.87 33.96 -13.07
C GLY A 130 -40.27 33.30 -11.83
N PHE A 131 -39.69 34.05 -10.89
CA PHE A 131 -40.35 34.58 -9.69
C PHE A 131 -40.77 33.53 -8.62
N ARG A 132 -40.16 33.73 -7.44
CA ARG A 132 -40.73 33.70 -6.07
C ARG A 132 -41.34 32.41 -5.49
N GLY A 133 -40.92 32.15 -4.25
CA GLY A 133 -41.79 31.63 -3.18
C GLY A 133 -41.21 30.37 -2.53
N ARG A 134 -40.47 30.46 -1.42
CA ARG A 134 -40.97 30.58 -0.04
C ARG A 134 -41.58 29.27 0.51
N GLY A 135 -40.73 28.45 1.13
CA GLY A 135 -40.86 27.98 2.52
C GLY A 135 -41.91 26.93 2.92
N ARG A 136 -41.39 25.92 3.64
CA ARG A 136 -41.99 25.11 4.73
C ARG A 136 -43.08 24.12 4.27
N PHE A 137 -43.17 22.90 4.78
CA PHE A 137 -42.83 22.33 6.10
C PHE A 137 -42.21 20.94 5.94
#